data_AF-A0A497RQU8-F1
#
_entry.id   AF-A0A497RQU8-F1
#
_cell.length_a   1.000
_cell.length_b   1.000
_cell.length_c   1.000
_cell.angle_alpha   90.00
_cell.angle_beta   90.00
_cell.angle_gamma   90.00
#
_symmetry.space_group_name_H-M   'P 1'
#
loop_
_entity.id
_entity.type
_entity.pdbx_description
1 polymer ?
#
loop_
_entity_poly.entity_id
_entity_poly.type
_entity_poly.pdbx_seq_one_letter_code
_entity_poly.pdbx_strand_id
1 'polypeptide(L)' 'TSDFVYVRLHGHEQLYASNYSDQQLEEWANKIRKWNEKGMDVYVYFDNDANAYAVKNALKLKELLR' A
#
# COMPACT_ATOMS: atom_id res chain seq x y z
N THR A 1 -7.72 -12.86 16.51
CA THR A 1 -6.81 -12.24 15.52
C THR A 1 -6.92 -13.05 14.24
N SER A 2 -6.73 -12.44 13.07
CA SER A 2 -6.73 -13.19 11.81
C SER A 2 -5.32 -13.60 11.42
N ASP A 3 -5.26 -14.57 10.52
CA ASP A 3 -4.11 -15.02 9.73
C ASP A 3 -3.75 -14.08 8.55
N PHE A 4 -4.46 -12.95 8.41
CA PHE A 4 -4.19 -11.96 7.36
C PHE A 4 -4.13 -10.52 7.90
N VAL A 5 -3.51 -9.64 7.11
CA VAL A 5 -3.46 -8.20 7.30
C VAL A 5 -4.25 -7.52 6.18
N TYR A 6 -5.10 -6.57 6.55
CA TYR A 6 -5.91 -5.78 5.62
C TYR A 6 -5.57 -4.28 5.76
N VAL A 7 -5.10 -3.66 4.70
CA VAL A 7 -4.61 -2.27 4.67
C VAL A 7 -5.44 -1.44 3.69
N ARG A 8 -5.93 -0.29 4.14
CA ARG A 8 -6.55 0.74 3.28
C ARG A 8 -5.68 2.01 3.27
N LEU A 9 -5.22 2.40 2.10
CA LEU A 9 -4.34 3.53 1.87
C LEU A 9 -5.11 4.70 1.27
N HIS A 10 -5.45 5.67 2.11
CA HIS A 10 -6.31 6.80 1.74
C HIS A 10 -5.50 8.03 1.28
N GLY A 11 -4.18 7.95 1.07
CA GLY A 11 -3.35 9.13 0.83
C GLY A 11 -2.80 9.75 2.12
N HIS A 12 -1.67 10.45 2.03
CA HIS A 12 -0.92 10.91 3.20
C HIS A 12 -1.17 12.37 3.59
N GLU A 13 -1.03 13.32 2.65
CA GLU A 13 -1.13 14.77 2.94
C GLU A 13 -2.60 15.26 2.89
N GLN A 14 -3.34 14.77 1.91
CA GLN A 14 -4.76 14.97 1.73
C GLN A 14 -5.42 13.60 1.53
N LEU A 15 -6.36 13.30 2.41
CA LEU A 15 -7.17 12.10 2.30
C LEU A 15 -7.88 12.06 0.94
N TYR A 16 -7.88 10.87 0.35
CA TYR A 16 -8.41 10.47 -0.94
C TYR A 16 -7.76 11.10 -2.18
N ALA A 17 -6.80 12.01 -2.02
CA ALA A 17 -6.27 12.80 -3.13
C ALA A 17 -4.74 12.89 -3.21
N SER A 18 -4.02 12.48 -2.18
CA SER A 18 -2.56 12.47 -2.25
C SER A 18 -2.02 11.30 -3.04
N ASN A 19 -1.05 11.59 -3.89
CA ASN A 19 -0.14 10.59 -4.43
C ASN A 19 0.86 10.18 -3.34
N TYR A 20 1.13 8.88 -3.20
CA TYR A 20 2.25 8.44 -2.37
C TYR A 20 3.57 8.69 -3.10
N SER A 21 4.60 9.10 -2.36
CA SER A 21 5.97 9.15 -2.89
C SER A 21 6.55 7.74 -2.97
N ASP A 22 7.60 7.57 -3.79
CA ASP A 22 8.33 6.30 -3.90
C ASP A 22 8.85 5.83 -2.52
N GLN A 23 9.37 6.75 -1.70
CA GLN A 23 9.83 6.45 -0.34
C GLN A 23 8.69 5.93 0.56
N GLN A 24 7.50 6.54 0.49
CA GLN A 24 6.35 6.07 1.28
C GLN A 24 5.89 4.68 0.82
N LEU A 25 5.94 4.40 -0.48
CA LEU A 25 5.61 3.08 -1.03
C LEU A 25 6.67 2.04 -0.64
N GLU A 26 7.95 2.39 -0.56
CA GLU A 26 9.02 1.53 -0.05
C GLU A 26 8.82 1.17 1.44
N GLU A 27 8.42 2.13 2.27
CA GLU A 27 8.07 1.88 3.67
C GLU A 27 6.91 0.88 3.79
N TRP A 28 5.89 1.02 2.93
CA TRP A 28 4.79 0.06 2.86
C TRP A 28 5.26 -1.31 2.39
N ALA A 29 6.09 -1.39 1.34
CA ALA A 29 6.64 -2.65 0.86
C ALA A 29 7.42 -3.37 1.98
N ASN A 30 8.21 -2.64 2.77
CA ASN A 30 8.94 -3.19 3.91
C ASN A 30 8.02 -3.73 5.02
N LYS A 31 6.91 -3.04 5.32
CA LYS A 31 5.90 -3.54 6.27
C LYS A 31 5.24 -4.83 5.76
N ILE A 32 4.89 -4.85 4.48
CA ILE A 32 4.26 -6.01 3.83
C ILE A 32 5.18 -7.23 3.86
N ARG A 33 6.47 -7.08 3.52
CA ARG A 33 7.45 -8.16 3.62
C ARG A 33 7.54 -8.74 5.04
N LYS A 34 7.60 -7.89 6.06
CA LYS A 34 7.63 -8.32 7.46
C LYS A 34 6.37 -9.07 7.91
N TRP A 35 5.22 -8.75 7.34
CA TRP A 35 3.99 -9.51 7.60
C TRP A 35 3.99 -10.84 6.88
N ASN A 36 4.45 -10.86 5.63
CA ASN A 36 4.58 -12.09 4.85
C ASN A 36 5.59 -13.07 5.46
N GLU A 37 6.72 -12.57 5.99
CA GLU A 37 7.71 -13.36 6.76
C GLU A 37 7.11 -14.02 8.02
N LYS A 38 6.03 -13.46 8.56
CA LYS A 38 5.28 -14.04 9.69
C LYS A 38 4.19 -15.01 9.25
N GLY A 39 4.10 -15.32 7.95
CA GLY A 39 3.12 -16.22 7.38
C GLY A 39 1.72 -15.63 7.26
N MET A 40 1.58 -14.30 7.20
CA MET A 40 0.28 -13.65 7.04
C MET A 40 0.04 -13.23 5.59
N ASP A 41 -1.16 -13.52 5.09
CA ASP A 41 -1.64 -12.95 3.83
C ASP A 41 -1.84 -11.43 3.97
N VAL A 42 -1.48 -10.64 2.96
CA VAL A 42 -1.59 -9.18 3.01
C VAL A 42 -2.43 -8.66 1.86
N TYR A 43 -3.57 -8.06 2.20
CA TYR A 43 -4.46 -7.39 1.26
C TYR A 43 -4.33 -5.87 1.40
N VAL A 44 -3.96 -5.20 0.30
CA VAL A 44 -3.78 -3.73 0.27
C VAL A 44 -4.72 -3.12 -0.75
N TYR A 45 -5.51 -2.14 -0.32
CA TYR A 45 -6.43 -1.38 -1.15
C TYR A 45 -6.04 0.09 -1.10
N PHE A 46 -5.83 0.70 -2.27
CA PHE A 46 -5.66 2.13 -2.41
C PHE A 46 -7.04 2.76 -2.62
N ASP A 47 -7.35 3.79 -1.82
CA ASP A 47 -8.61 4.54 -1.86
C ASP A 47 -8.34 6.03 -2.18
N ASN A 48 -7.10 6.36 -2.57
CA ASN A 48 -6.66 7.69 -2.96
C ASN A 48 -6.94 7.95 -4.46
N ASP A 49 -8.18 7.73 -4.87
CA ASP A 49 -8.59 7.70 -6.28
C ASP A 49 -8.68 9.07 -6.95
N ALA A 50 -8.70 10.18 -6.19
CA ALA A 50 -8.70 11.48 -6.83
C ALA A 50 -7.42 11.66 -7.68
N ASN A 51 -7.59 12.10 -8.93
CA ASN A 51 -6.54 12.16 -9.96
C ASN A 51 -5.97 10.79 -10.38
N ALA A 52 -6.67 9.69 -10.14
CA ALA A 52 -6.27 8.32 -10.50
C ALA A 52 -4.96 7.83 -9.84
N TYR A 53 -4.59 8.42 -8.68
CA TYR A 53 -3.36 8.03 -8.00
C TYR A 53 -3.39 6.62 -7.42
N ALA A 54 -4.55 6.10 -7.04
CA ALA A 54 -4.66 4.75 -6.49
C ALA A 54 -4.10 3.68 -7.44
N VAL A 55 -4.44 3.72 -8.73
CA VAL A 55 -3.94 2.75 -9.72
C VAL A 55 -2.43 2.88 -9.90
N LYS A 56 -1.92 4.12 -10.01
CA LYS A 56 -0.49 4.40 -10.13
C LYS A 56 0.28 3.85 -8.93
N ASN A 57 -0.20 4.10 -7.72
CA ASN A 57 0.46 3.67 -6.48
C ASN A 57 0.36 2.15 -6.29
N ALA A 58 -0.76 1.53 -6.67
CA ALA A 58 -0.91 0.08 -6.64
C ALA A 58 0.09 -0.62 -7.58
N LEU A 59 0.26 -0.11 -8.79
CA LEU A 59 1.22 -0.64 -9.75
C LEU A 59 2.66 -0.50 -9.25
N LYS A 60 3.02 0.69 -8.74
CA LYS A 60 4.36 0.93 -8.19
C LYS A 60 4.64 0.06 -6.96
N LEU A 61 3.68 -0.09 -6.04
CA LEU A 61 3.82 -0.98 -4.89
C LEU A 61 3.99 -2.44 -5.33
N LYS A 62 3.25 -2.87 -6.37
CA LYS A 62 3.40 -4.22 -6.95
C LYS A 62 4.79 -4.43 -7.54
N GLU A 63 5.37 -3.43 -8.21
CA GLU A 63 6.75 -3.51 -8.71
C GLU A 63 7.75 -3.63 -7.56
N LEU A 64 7.60 -2.84 -6.49
CA LEU A 64 8.46 -2.90 -5.31
C LEU A 64 8.37 -4.25 -4.58
N LEU A 65 7.24 -4.96 -4.67
CA LEU A 65 7.02 -6.25 -4.00
C LEU A 65 7.47 -7.48 -4.81
N ARG A 66 7.92 -7.30 -6.06
CA ARG A 66 8.57 -8.37 -6.81
C ARG A 66 9.96 -8.68 -6.25
#